data_AF-A0A0F7SJ17-F1
#
_entry.id   AF-A0A0F7SJ17-F1
#
_cell.length_a   1.000
_cell.length_b   1.000
_cell.length_c   1.000
_cell.angle_alpha   90.00
_cell.angle_beta   90.00
_cell.angle_gamma   90.00
#
_symmetry.space_group_name_H-M   'P 1'
#
loop_
_entity.id
_entity.type
_entity.pdbx_description
1 polymer ?
#
loop_
_entity_poly.entity_id
_entity_poly.type
_entity_poly.pdbx_seq_one_letter_code
_entity_poly.pdbx_strand_id
1 'polypeptide(L)'
;MRPSPISFIKPVKIPPPFYVPPSSVRSYTVPGYLHFTQPCRRMEFEYHQSDVTAEGMREYLRTSITRLARANPQTEFIVRSARGGKAPVVRAIYTTGREKSVCLKQLRPDTVELRVRNLLRQSGNRIFSLRHAQIQPGPGSTSARGIWSGMHIPKPFNI
;
A
#
# COMPACT_ATOMS: atom_id res chain seq x y z
N MET A 1 60.82 -0.72 64.07
CA MET A 1 59.85 -1.48 63.26
C MET A 1 59.58 -0.70 61.98
N ARG A 2 60.01 -1.17 60.79
CA ARG A 2 59.66 -0.53 59.52
C ARG A 2 58.32 -1.11 59.02
N PRO A 3 57.35 -0.29 58.58
CA PRO A 3 56.10 -0.81 58.05
C PRO A 3 56.33 -1.52 56.70
N SER A 4 55.68 -2.65 56.50
CA SER A 4 55.71 -3.41 55.25
C SER A 4 55.07 -2.61 54.10
N PRO A 5 55.61 -2.71 52.87
CA PRO A 5 55.07 -1.94 51.74
C PRO A 5 53.66 -2.43 51.40
N ILE A 6 52.74 -1.48 51.25
CA ILE A 6 51.37 -1.71 50.79
C ILE A 6 51.45 -2.26 49.37
N SER A 7 50.98 -3.49 49.16
CA SER A 7 50.93 -4.11 47.85
C SER A 7 49.90 -3.36 46.98
N PHE A 8 50.40 -2.74 45.91
CA PHE A 8 49.56 -2.12 44.88
C PHE A 8 48.74 -3.21 44.20
N ILE A 9 47.44 -3.24 44.47
CA ILE A 9 46.49 -4.11 43.78
C ILE A 9 46.50 -3.70 42.30
N LYS A 10 46.85 -4.63 41.40
CA LYS A 10 46.84 -4.37 39.95
C LYS A 10 45.41 -4.03 39.52
N PRO A 11 45.20 -2.98 38.72
CA PRO A 11 43.86 -2.64 38.24
C PRO A 11 43.30 -3.80 37.39
N VAL A 12 42.08 -4.23 37.71
CA VAL A 12 41.36 -5.25 36.95
C VAL A 12 41.07 -4.69 35.55
N LYS A 13 41.54 -5.36 34.50
CA LYS A 13 41.21 -5.01 33.11
C LYS A 13 39.74 -5.34 32.86
N ILE A 14 38.88 -4.33 32.91
CA ILE A 14 37.47 -4.46 32.51
C ILE A 14 37.46 -4.61 30.98
N PRO A 15 36.83 -5.66 30.41
CA PRO A 15 36.68 -5.77 28.97
C PRO A 15 35.95 -4.54 28.43
N PRO A 16 36.30 -4.04 27.23
CA PRO A 16 35.57 -2.92 26.64
C PRO A 16 34.08 -3.27 26.56
N PRO A 17 33.18 -2.30 26.76
CA PRO A 17 31.75 -2.54 26.64
C PRO A 17 31.48 -3.14 25.26
N PHE A 18 30.72 -4.25 25.24
CA PHE A 18 30.34 -4.91 24.00
C PHE A 18 29.53 -3.94 23.15
N TYR A 19 30.06 -3.55 21.98
CA TYR A 19 29.35 -2.66 21.07
C TYR A 19 28.17 -3.42 20.46
N VAL A 20 26.95 -3.01 20.84
CA VAL A 20 25.73 -3.50 20.21
C VAL A 20 25.38 -2.54 19.08
N PRO A 21 25.42 -2.96 17.80
CA PRO A 21 25.04 -2.08 16.71
C PRO A 21 23.56 -1.71 16.84
N PRO A 22 23.17 -0.47 16.49
CA PRO A 22 21.78 -0.06 16.55
C PRO A 22 20.95 -0.93 15.60
N SER A 23 19.85 -1.49 16.11
CA SER A 23 18.88 -2.21 15.28
C SER A 23 18.24 -1.24 14.28
N SER A 24 18.21 -1.61 12.99
CA SER A 24 17.52 -0.85 11.94
C SER A 24 16.00 -1.03 12.07
N VAL A 25 15.39 -0.33 13.03
CA VAL A 25 13.93 -0.32 13.19
C VAL A 25 13.33 0.68 12.20
N ARG A 26 12.30 0.25 11.47
CA ARG A 26 11.56 1.11 10.54
C ARG A 26 10.10 1.20 10.94
N SER A 27 9.53 2.39 10.84
CA SER A 27 8.09 2.57 10.91
C SER A 27 7.46 2.30 9.54
N TYR A 28 6.24 1.78 9.56
CA TYR A 28 5.44 1.54 8.36
C TYR A 28 4.22 2.44 8.37
N THR A 29 3.87 2.99 7.21
CA THR A 29 2.62 3.75 7.07
C THR A 29 1.46 2.78 6.87
N VAL A 30 0.45 2.86 7.72
CA VAL A 30 -0.80 2.08 7.59
C VAL A 30 -1.93 3.03 7.20
N PRO A 31 -2.49 2.91 5.97
CA PRO A 31 -3.58 3.78 5.54
C PRO A 31 -4.81 3.57 6.41
N GLY A 32 -5.39 4.66 6.92
CA GLY A 32 -6.60 4.62 7.75
C GLY A 32 -6.36 4.40 9.25
N TYR A 33 -5.11 4.29 9.73
CA TYR A 33 -4.85 4.18 11.17
C TYR A 33 -5.11 5.51 11.92
N LEU A 34 -4.59 6.62 11.40
CA LEU A 34 -4.86 7.98 11.93
C LEU A 34 -5.68 8.82 10.97
N HIS A 35 -5.27 8.84 9.70
CA HIS A 35 -5.96 9.53 8.64
C HIS A 35 -6.05 8.64 7.41
N PHE A 36 -7.07 8.89 6.59
CA PHE A 36 -7.26 8.20 5.33
C PHE A 36 -6.81 9.09 4.17
N THR A 37 -5.83 8.61 3.41
CA THR A 37 -5.38 9.27 2.18
C THR A 37 -5.91 8.48 0.99
N GLN A 38 -6.50 9.16 0.00
CA GLN A 38 -6.93 8.53 -1.24
C GLN A 38 -5.74 7.79 -1.90
N PRO A 39 -5.86 6.47 -2.15
CA PRO A 39 -4.78 5.68 -2.70
C PRO A 39 -4.53 5.98 -4.19
N CYS A 40 -5.56 6.32 -4.95
CA CYS A 40 -5.42 6.71 -6.35
C CYS A 40 -4.98 8.17 -6.46
N ARG A 41 -3.77 8.42 -6.97
CA ARG A 41 -3.20 9.76 -7.08
C ARG A 41 -3.44 10.42 -8.42
N ARG A 42 -3.46 9.63 -9.49
CA ARG A 42 -3.61 10.14 -10.85
C ARG A 42 -4.35 9.14 -11.71
N MET A 43 -5.31 9.62 -12.50
CA MET A 43 -6.01 8.85 -13.51
C MET A 43 -5.78 9.49 -14.89
N GLU A 44 -5.25 8.71 -15.81
CA GLU A 44 -4.99 9.13 -17.18
C GLU A 44 -6.01 8.47 -18.12
N PHE A 45 -6.75 9.29 -18.86
CA PHE A 45 -7.73 8.88 -19.85
C PHE A 45 -7.13 9.05 -21.23
N GLU A 46 -6.91 7.96 -21.95
CA GLU A 46 -6.46 7.97 -23.34
C GLU A 46 -7.62 7.58 -24.25
N TYR A 47 -8.02 8.48 -25.16
CA TYR A 47 -9.12 8.23 -26.10
C TYR A 47 -8.83 8.81 -27.49
N HIS A 48 -9.47 8.24 -28.52
CA HIS A 48 -9.42 8.78 -29.87
C HIS A 48 -10.65 9.65 -30.17
N GLN A 49 -10.45 10.75 -30.90
CA GLN A 49 -11.50 11.75 -31.12
C GLN A 49 -12.61 11.29 -32.05
N SER A 50 -12.31 10.54 -33.11
CA SER A 50 -13.28 10.13 -34.15
C SER A 50 -13.64 8.65 -34.15
N ASP A 51 -13.01 7.84 -33.30
CA ASP A 51 -13.29 6.40 -33.29
C ASP A 51 -14.64 6.12 -32.61
N VAL A 52 -15.45 5.28 -33.26
CA VAL A 52 -16.73 4.79 -32.76
C VAL A 52 -16.52 3.97 -31.49
N THR A 53 -15.40 3.25 -31.37
CA THR A 53 -15.14 2.42 -30.20
C THR A 53 -14.97 3.23 -28.89
N ALA A 54 -14.67 4.52 -29.00
CA ALA A 54 -14.47 5.45 -27.90
C ALA A 54 -15.68 6.36 -27.65
N GLU A 55 -16.84 6.11 -28.28
CA GLU A 55 -18.05 6.94 -28.15
C GLU A 55 -18.51 7.13 -26.70
N GLY A 56 -18.74 6.06 -25.95
CA GLY A 56 -19.22 6.21 -24.57
C GLY A 56 -18.18 6.82 -23.61
N MET A 57 -16.88 6.68 -23.90
CA MET A 57 -15.84 7.39 -23.16
C MET A 57 -15.86 8.89 -23.47
N ARG A 58 -16.04 9.29 -24.74
CA ARG A 58 -16.17 10.70 -25.13
C ARG A 58 -17.37 11.36 -24.46
N GLU A 59 -18.51 10.67 -24.44
CA GLU A 59 -19.72 11.15 -23.77
C GLU A 59 -19.51 11.30 -22.25
N TYR A 60 -18.89 10.31 -21.61
CA TYR A 60 -18.53 10.38 -20.19
C TYR A 60 -17.59 11.55 -19.88
N LEU A 61 -16.58 11.78 -20.73
CA LEU A 61 -15.65 12.91 -20.57
C LEU A 61 -16.33 14.27 -20.76
N ARG A 62 -17.37 14.38 -21.59
CA ARG A 62 -18.10 15.65 -21.76
C ARG A 62 -19.03 15.95 -20.59
N THR A 63 -19.66 14.93 -20.01
CA THR A 63 -20.73 15.10 -19.03
C THR A 63 -20.25 15.01 -17.58
N SER A 64 -19.42 14.02 -17.26
CA SER A 64 -19.25 13.53 -15.88
C SER A 64 -17.88 13.79 -15.28
N ILE A 65 -16.84 13.98 -16.10
CA ILE A 65 -15.45 14.10 -15.60
C ILE A 65 -15.27 15.31 -14.66
N THR A 66 -15.89 16.44 -14.98
CA THR A 66 -15.79 17.66 -14.17
C THR A 66 -16.42 17.46 -12.80
N ARG A 67 -17.57 16.76 -12.75
CA ARG A 67 -18.24 16.39 -11.48
C ARG A 67 -17.35 15.46 -10.66
N LEU A 68 -16.77 14.44 -11.29
CA LEU A 68 -15.87 13.49 -10.64
C LEU A 68 -14.64 14.18 -10.04
N ALA A 69 -14.02 15.10 -10.79
CA ALA A 69 -12.84 15.83 -10.37
C ALA A 69 -13.13 16.75 -9.18
N ARG A 70 -14.26 17.46 -9.19
CA ARG A 70 -14.70 18.28 -8.04
C ARG A 70 -14.95 17.44 -6.79
N ALA A 71 -15.49 16.23 -6.94
CA ALA A 71 -15.72 15.33 -5.82
C ALA A 71 -14.44 14.72 -5.24
N ASN A 72 -13.37 14.62 -6.03
CA ASN A 72 -12.11 13.98 -5.64
C ASN A 72 -10.91 14.90 -5.90
N PRO A 73 -10.76 15.99 -5.13
CA PRO A 73 -9.70 16.98 -5.35
C PRO A 73 -8.28 16.45 -5.09
N GLN A 74 -8.15 15.31 -4.41
CA GLN A 74 -6.86 14.67 -4.12
C GLN A 74 -6.28 13.88 -5.31
N THR A 75 -7.10 13.60 -6.32
CA THR A 75 -6.73 12.79 -7.48
C THR A 75 -6.64 13.68 -8.72
N GLU A 76 -5.52 13.59 -9.43
CA GLU A 76 -5.33 14.29 -10.69
C GLU A 76 -6.00 13.52 -11.84
N PHE A 77 -6.77 14.22 -12.67
CA PHE A 77 -7.40 13.63 -13.85
C PHE A 77 -6.77 14.23 -15.11
N ILE A 78 -6.08 13.40 -15.88
CA ILE A 78 -5.38 13.80 -17.11
C ILE A 78 -6.10 13.19 -18.30
N VAL A 79 -6.42 14.00 -19.30
CA VAL A 79 -7.06 13.56 -20.53
C VAL A 79 -6.08 13.72 -21.68
N ARG A 80 -5.82 12.63 -22.42
CA ARG A 80 -4.90 12.59 -23.57
C ARG A 80 -5.62 12.08 -24.81
N SER A 81 -5.28 12.65 -25.95
CA SER A 81 -5.66 12.11 -27.26
C SER A 81 -4.72 10.95 -27.62
N ALA A 82 -5.31 9.81 -27.97
CA ALA A 82 -4.62 8.65 -28.50
C ALA A 82 -4.38 8.81 -30.00
N ARG A 83 -3.39 8.10 -30.55
CA ARG A 83 -3.28 7.91 -32.00
C ARG A 83 -4.42 7.01 -32.50
N GLY A 84 -4.79 7.18 -33.77
CA GLY A 84 -5.85 6.38 -34.42
C GLY A 84 -5.63 4.86 -34.29
N GLY A 85 -6.74 4.12 -34.18
CA GLY A 85 -6.73 2.66 -34.06
C GLY A 85 -6.46 2.11 -32.66
N LYS A 86 -6.21 2.98 -31.66
CA LYS A 86 -6.07 2.56 -30.26
C LYS A 86 -7.41 2.54 -29.55
N ALA A 87 -7.66 1.46 -28.81
CA ALA A 87 -8.82 1.38 -27.94
C ALA A 87 -8.75 2.42 -26.81
N PRO A 88 -9.89 2.96 -26.36
CA PRO A 88 -9.94 3.84 -25.20
C PRO A 88 -9.47 3.11 -23.93
N VAL A 89 -8.56 3.71 -23.16
CA VAL A 89 -8.01 3.12 -21.93
C VAL A 89 -8.01 4.17 -20.82
N VAL A 90 -8.32 3.74 -19.61
CA VAL A 90 -8.08 4.50 -18.38
C VAL A 90 -6.96 3.84 -17.58
N ARG A 91 -5.99 4.63 -17.13
CA ARG A 91 -4.83 4.19 -16.34
C ARG A 91 -4.87 4.89 -14.98
N ALA A 92 -4.91 4.13 -13.90
CA ALA A 92 -4.90 4.65 -12.53
C ALA A 92 -3.55 4.36 -11.87
N ILE A 93 -2.93 5.40 -11.33
CA ILE A 93 -1.63 5.36 -10.66
C ILE A 93 -1.85 5.54 -9.16
N TYR A 94 -1.32 4.62 -8.37
CA TYR A 94 -1.57 4.55 -6.94
C TYR A 94 -0.34 4.96 -6.12
N THR A 95 -0.56 5.31 -4.84
CA THR A 95 0.49 5.63 -3.87
C THR A 95 1.52 4.50 -3.67
N THR A 96 1.14 3.26 -3.97
CA THR A 96 2.03 2.09 -3.92
C THR A 96 3.03 2.02 -5.08
N GLY A 97 2.98 2.97 -6.01
CA GLY A 97 3.76 2.94 -7.27
C GLY A 97 3.19 1.99 -8.32
N ARG A 98 2.13 1.24 -8.00
CA ARG A 98 1.45 0.36 -8.95
C ARG A 98 0.55 1.16 -9.88
N GLU A 99 0.36 0.60 -11.07
CA GLU A 99 -0.61 1.08 -12.05
C GLU A 99 -1.67 0.00 -12.30
N LYS A 100 -2.92 0.41 -12.49
CA LYS A 100 -3.98 -0.45 -13.02
C LYS A 100 -4.62 0.21 -14.22
N SER A 101 -4.68 -0.51 -15.34
CA SER A 101 -5.31 -0.06 -16.56
C SER A 101 -6.57 -0.87 -16.86
N VAL A 102 -7.59 -0.21 -17.41
CA VAL A 102 -8.83 -0.84 -17.86
C VAL A 102 -9.17 -0.31 -19.25
N CYS A 103 -9.40 -1.22 -20.19
CA CYS A 103 -9.89 -0.90 -21.52
C CYS A 103 -11.39 -0.57 -21.45
N LEU A 104 -11.80 0.50 -22.13
CA LEU A 104 -13.16 1.03 -22.14
C LEU A 104 -13.83 0.91 -23.53
N LYS A 105 -13.36 -0.02 -24.36
CA LYS A 105 -13.82 -0.22 -25.74
C LYS A 105 -15.32 -0.55 -25.79
N GLN A 106 -16.08 0.20 -26.58
CA GLN A 106 -17.51 -0.04 -26.84
C GLN A 106 -18.36 -0.14 -25.56
N LEU A 107 -17.98 0.58 -24.51
CA LEU A 107 -18.77 0.66 -23.27
C LEU A 107 -19.69 1.88 -23.31
N ARG A 108 -20.91 1.72 -22.79
CA ARG A 108 -21.84 2.82 -22.50
C ARG A 108 -21.28 3.76 -21.42
N PRO A 109 -21.65 5.06 -21.41
CA PRO A 109 -21.15 6.03 -20.43
C PRO A 109 -21.38 5.59 -18.97
N ASP A 110 -22.52 4.98 -18.64
CA ASP A 110 -22.81 4.49 -17.28
C ASP A 110 -21.84 3.37 -16.84
N THR A 111 -21.52 2.47 -17.76
CA THR A 111 -20.56 1.38 -17.50
C THR A 111 -19.15 1.95 -17.37
N VAL A 112 -18.80 2.98 -18.14
CA VAL A 112 -17.53 3.70 -18.01
C VAL A 112 -17.43 4.33 -16.62
N GLU A 113 -18.47 5.04 -16.16
CA GLU A 113 -18.51 5.64 -14.82
C GLU A 113 -18.31 4.56 -13.74
N LEU A 114 -18.96 3.39 -13.87
CA LEU A 114 -18.79 2.29 -12.93
C LEU A 114 -17.33 1.79 -12.88
N ARG A 115 -16.67 1.65 -14.03
CA ARG A 115 -15.26 1.20 -14.10
C ARG A 115 -14.32 2.24 -13.50
N VAL A 116 -14.54 3.51 -13.80
CA VAL A 116 -13.75 4.64 -13.27
C VAL A 116 -13.92 4.73 -11.75
N ARG A 117 -15.16 4.68 -11.26
CA ARG A 117 -15.47 4.66 -9.82
C ARG A 117 -14.82 3.48 -9.11
N ASN A 118 -14.80 2.31 -9.74
CA ASN A 118 -14.14 1.13 -9.18
C ASN A 118 -12.62 1.36 -9.06
N LEU A 119 -11.96 1.84 -10.11
CA LEU A 119 -10.52 2.17 -10.08
C LEU A 119 -10.19 3.21 -9.01
N LEU A 120 -10.98 4.26 -8.90
CA LEU A 120 -10.76 5.33 -7.92
C LEU A 120 -10.81 4.82 -6.48
N ARG A 121 -11.69 3.86 -6.18
CA ARG A 121 -11.86 3.28 -4.83
C ARG A 121 -10.88 2.16 -4.49
N GLN A 122 -10.13 1.64 -5.47
CA GLN A 122 -9.16 0.57 -5.22
C GLN A 122 -7.90 1.07 -4.53
N SER A 123 -7.21 0.20 -3.79
CA SER A 123 -5.92 0.53 -3.14
C SER A 123 -4.69 0.43 -4.06
N GLY A 124 -4.85 -0.09 -5.29
CA GLY A 124 -3.74 -0.42 -6.18
C GLY A 124 -3.05 -1.76 -5.90
N ASN A 125 -3.43 -2.46 -4.82
CA ASN A 125 -2.87 -3.78 -4.53
C ASN A 125 -3.22 -4.84 -5.59
N ARG A 126 -2.32 -5.82 -5.76
CA ARG A 126 -2.55 -6.98 -6.63
C ARG A 126 -3.86 -7.67 -6.22
N ILE A 127 -4.68 -8.00 -7.21
CA ILE A 127 -5.91 -8.77 -6.97
C ILE A 127 -5.50 -10.24 -6.84
N PHE A 128 -5.89 -10.88 -5.74
CA PHE A 128 -5.67 -12.30 -5.48
C PHE A 128 -6.94 -12.90 -4.86
N SER A 129 -7.06 -14.23 -4.92
CA SER A 129 -8.21 -14.93 -4.34
C SER A 129 -8.22 -14.80 -2.82
N LEU A 130 -9.36 -14.42 -2.25
CA LEU A 130 -9.52 -14.25 -0.80
C LEU A 130 -10.07 -15.50 -0.09
N ARG A 131 -10.19 -16.64 -0.79
CA ARG A 131 -10.88 -17.85 -0.26
C ARG A 131 -10.34 -18.32 1.11
N HIS A 132 -9.05 -18.13 1.37
CA HIS A 132 -8.40 -18.47 2.65
C HIS A 132 -7.60 -17.28 3.22
N ALA A 133 -7.98 -16.05 2.86
CA ALA A 133 -7.28 -14.89 3.36
C ALA A 133 -7.60 -14.68 4.84
N GLN A 134 -6.63 -14.91 5.70
CA GLN A 134 -6.70 -14.50 7.10
C GLN A 134 -6.59 -12.98 7.20
N ILE A 135 -7.21 -12.42 8.25
CA ILE A 135 -7.02 -11.03 8.64
C ILE A 135 -5.51 -10.78 8.74
N GLN A 136 -5.02 -9.84 7.94
CA GLN A 136 -3.60 -9.48 7.96
C GLN A 136 -3.38 -8.58 9.18
N PRO A 137 -2.58 -9.01 10.17
CA PRO A 137 -2.24 -8.14 11.28
C PRO A 137 -1.44 -6.94 10.76
N GLY A 138 -1.55 -5.81 11.46
CA GLY A 138 -0.74 -4.64 11.17
C GLY A 138 0.76 -4.95 11.26
N PRO A 139 1.62 -4.24 10.52
CA PRO A 139 3.06 -4.45 10.59
C PRO A 139 3.56 -4.28 12.02
N GLY A 140 4.30 -5.28 12.52
CA GLY A 140 4.84 -5.30 13.88
C GLY A 140 3.86 -5.75 14.97
N SER A 141 2.61 -6.09 14.63
CA SER A 141 1.66 -6.65 15.60
C SER A 141 1.97 -8.13 15.84
N THR A 142 2.18 -8.48 17.12
CA THR A 142 2.28 -9.85 17.60
C THR A 142 0.93 -10.32 18.17
N SER A 143 0.78 -11.64 18.35
CA SER A 143 -0.39 -12.20 19.04
C SER A 143 -0.50 -11.63 20.45
N ALA A 144 -1.67 -11.09 20.81
CA ALA A 144 -1.92 -10.49 22.12
C ALA A 144 -1.71 -11.46 23.30
N ARG A 145 -1.85 -12.77 23.06
CA ARG A 145 -1.66 -13.83 24.07
C ARG A 145 -0.35 -14.61 23.88
N GLY A 146 0.54 -14.15 23.01
CA GLY A 146 1.70 -14.91 22.57
C GLY A 146 1.34 -16.02 21.57
N ILE A 147 2.37 -16.73 21.12
CA ILE A 147 2.23 -17.90 20.26
C ILE A 147 2.13 -19.13 21.17
N TRP A 148 1.20 -20.03 20.88
CA TRP A 148 1.06 -21.26 21.64
C TRP A 148 2.37 -22.06 21.64
N SER A 149 2.73 -22.60 22.81
CA SER A 149 3.88 -23.48 22.98
C SER A 149 3.48 -24.67 23.85
N GLY A 150 3.75 -25.88 23.38
CA GLY A 150 3.43 -27.12 24.11
C GLY A 150 4.15 -27.27 25.45
N MET A 151 5.23 -26.52 25.69
CA MET A 151 5.94 -26.50 26.98
C MET A 151 5.28 -25.57 28.01
N HIS A 152 4.42 -24.66 27.55
CA HIS A 152 3.79 -23.62 28.37
C HIS A 152 2.30 -23.94 28.61
N ILE A 153 1.98 -25.23 28.81
CA ILE A 153 0.63 -25.69 29.12
C ILE A 153 0.55 -26.16 30.58
N PRO A 154 -0.57 -25.89 31.29
CA PRO A 154 -0.71 -26.28 32.69
C PRO A 154 -0.58 -27.79 32.94
N LYS A 155 -0.98 -28.60 31.95
CA LYS A 155 -0.91 -30.06 31.99
C LYS A 155 -0.14 -30.55 30.77
N PRO A 156 1.04 -31.16 30.93
CA PRO A 156 1.77 -31.71 29.80
C PRO A 156 0.95 -32.80 29.11
N PHE A 157 1.10 -32.95 27.80
CA PHE A 157 0.49 -34.07 27.08
C PHE A 157 1.18 -35.36 27.51
N ASN A 158 0.40 -36.32 28.01
CA ASN A 158 0.89 -37.69 28.12
C ASN A 158 0.92 -38.26 26.69
N ILE A 159 2.13 -38.55 26.22
CA ILE A 159 2.39 -39.26 24.97
C ILE A 159 2.30 -40.75 25.24
#